data_AF-A0AAD9E0J4-F1
#
_entry.id   AF-A0AAD9E0J4-F1
#
_cell.length_a   1.000
_cell.length_b   1.000
_cell.length_c   1.000
_cell.angle_alpha   90.00
_cell.angle_beta   90.00
_cell.angle_gamma   90.00
#
_symmetry.space_group_name_H-M   'P 1'
#
loop_
_entity.id
_entity.type
_entity.pdbx_description
1 polymer ?
#
loop_
_entity_poly.entity_id
_entity_poly.type
_entity_poly.pdbx_seq_one_letter_code
_entity_poly.pdbx_strand_id
1 'polypeptide(L)'
;EILQLLTSSNPTTCPKEPIPSALFQTIARDLLPFVSVIINNSGYVPSAFKTARVNQLYEPNQSGYKLAHSTEMALIAVTEKFLAAKAAKLSSVLILLDLSAAFDTVNRNILLSVLSRLGVTGSAWRWFQSYLEGQSYQ
;
A
#
# COMPACT_ATOMS: atom_id res chain seq x y z
N GLU A 1 17.59 -15.70 -3.10
CA GLU A 1 16.89 -14.63 -2.38
C GLU A 1 15.43 -14.48 -2.83
N ILE A 2 15.15 -14.07 -4.07
CA ILE A 2 13.77 -13.92 -4.58
C ILE A 2 12.93 -15.19 -4.44
N LEU A 3 13.47 -16.37 -4.80
CA LEU A 3 12.75 -17.63 -4.66
C LEU A 3 12.37 -17.93 -3.20
N GLN A 4 13.26 -17.62 -2.24
CA GLN A 4 12.99 -17.83 -0.82
C GLN A 4 11.85 -16.93 -0.35
N LEU A 5 11.86 -15.65 -0.75
CA LEU A 5 10.79 -14.69 -0.44
C LEU A 5 9.42 -15.13 -1.01
N LEU A 6 9.41 -15.69 -2.22
CA LEU A 6 8.18 -16.19 -2.86
C LEU A 6 7.62 -17.40 -2.10
N THR A 7 8.49 -18.35 -1.71
CA THR A 7 8.08 -19.58 -1.01
C THR A 7 7.76 -19.38 0.47
N SER A 8 8.32 -18.34 1.12
CA SER A 8 8.09 -18.04 2.53
C SER A 8 6.90 -17.10 2.76
N SER A 9 6.22 -16.68 1.70
CA SER A 9 5.04 -15.81 1.79
C SER A 9 3.90 -16.54 2.50
N ASN A 10 3.16 -15.83 3.36
CA ASN A 10 1.97 -16.42 3.96
C ASN A 10 0.92 -16.62 2.87
N PRO A 11 0.32 -17.82 2.74
CA PRO A 11 -0.71 -18.05 1.76
C PRO A 11 -1.95 -17.25 2.13
N THR A 12 -2.23 -16.18 1.39
CA THR A 12 -3.49 -15.47 1.47
C THR A 12 -4.51 -16.14 0.55
N THR A 13 -5.76 -16.17 0.97
CA THR A 13 -6.90 -16.63 0.18
C THR A 13 -7.87 -15.47 0.03
N CYS A 14 -7.57 -14.58 -0.91
CA CYS A 14 -8.53 -13.54 -1.30
C CYS A 14 -9.40 -14.08 -2.47
N PRO A 15 -10.74 -14.01 -2.41
CA PRO A 15 -11.62 -14.49 -3.50
C PRO A 15 -11.43 -13.76 -4.84
N LYS A 16 -10.79 -12.59 -4.83
CA LYS A 16 -10.43 -11.79 -6.01
C LYS A 16 -8.97 -11.98 -6.45
N GLU A 17 -8.24 -12.93 -5.86
CA GLU A 17 -6.91 -13.28 -6.36
C GLU A 17 -7.05 -13.98 -7.72
N PRO A 18 -6.29 -13.53 -8.74
CA PRO A 18 -6.29 -14.20 -10.04
C PRO A 18 -5.70 -15.62 -9.96
N ILE A 19 -4.87 -15.91 -8.95
CA ILE A 19 -4.24 -17.21 -8.70
C ILE A 19 -4.11 -17.42 -7.17
N PRO A 20 -4.55 -18.56 -6.61
CA PRO A 20 -4.37 -18.86 -5.19
C PRO A 20 -2.88 -18.88 -4.80
N SER A 21 -2.55 -18.31 -3.65
CA SER A 21 -1.16 -18.23 -3.15
C SER A 21 -0.43 -19.59 -3.10
N ALA A 22 -1.14 -20.69 -2.77
CA ALA A 22 -0.57 -22.03 -2.76
C ALA A 22 -0.16 -22.54 -4.16
N LEU A 23 -0.95 -22.19 -5.19
CA LEU A 23 -0.64 -22.53 -6.57
C LEU A 23 0.57 -21.72 -7.04
N PHE A 24 0.60 -20.43 -6.71
CA PHE A 24 1.72 -19.53 -7.01
C PHE A 24 3.05 -20.00 -6.38
N GLN A 25 3.02 -20.50 -5.13
CA GLN A 25 4.21 -21.07 -4.48
C GLN A 25 4.70 -22.36 -5.16
N THR A 26 3.77 -23.17 -5.70
CA THR A 26 4.11 -24.41 -6.40
C THR A 26 4.83 -24.13 -7.73
N ILE A 27 4.37 -23.13 -8.47
CA ILE A 27 4.95 -22.72 -9.77
C ILE A 27 6.02 -21.63 -9.64
N ALA A 28 6.41 -21.25 -8.41
CA ALA A 28 7.32 -20.14 -8.14
C ALA A 28 8.69 -20.32 -8.83
N ARG A 29 9.15 -21.57 -9.02
CA ARG A 29 10.39 -21.88 -9.75
C ARG A 29 10.31 -21.56 -11.23
N ASP A 30 9.17 -21.84 -11.86
CA ASP A 30 8.95 -21.59 -13.28
C ASP A 30 8.66 -20.10 -13.56
N LEU A 31 8.05 -19.42 -12.58
CA LEU A 31 7.85 -17.98 -12.61
C LEU A 31 9.10 -17.18 -12.26
N LEU A 32 10.08 -17.79 -11.57
CA LEU A 32 11.29 -17.11 -11.10
C LEU A 32 12.03 -16.29 -12.17
N PRO A 33 12.29 -16.78 -13.40
CA PRO A 33 12.96 -15.98 -14.43
C PRO A 33 12.12 -14.76 -14.83
N PHE A 34 10.80 -14.90 -14.92
CA PHE A 34 9.89 -13.80 -15.25
C PHE A 34 9.78 -12.80 -14.11
N VAL A 35 9.59 -13.26 -12.88
CA VAL A 35 9.51 -12.44 -11.68
C VAL A 35 10.84 -11.73 -11.42
N SER A 36 11.97 -12.39 -11.64
CA SER A 36 13.29 -11.77 -11.53
C SER A 36 13.48 -10.67 -12.57
N VAL A 37 13.11 -10.91 -13.84
CA VAL A 37 13.13 -9.87 -14.89
C VAL A 37 12.20 -8.72 -14.54
N ILE A 38 10.98 -9.01 -14.07
CA ILE A 38 10.03 -7.99 -13.64
C ILE A 38 10.61 -7.20 -12.47
N ILE A 39 11.15 -7.83 -11.42
CA ILE A 39 11.74 -7.15 -10.25
C ILE A 39 12.94 -6.29 -10.66
N ASN A 40 13.79 -6.82 -11.55
CA ASN A 40 14.98 -6.12 -12.02
C ASN A 40 14.63 -4.97 -12.97
N ASN A 41 13.53 -5.07 -13.72
CA ASN A 41 13.02 -4.02 -14.61
C ASN A 41 11.97 -3.12 -13.94
N SER A 42 11.42 -3.50 -12.78
CA SER A 42 10.42 -2.75 -12.04
C SER A 42 11.11 -1.66 -11.26
N GLY A 43 11.60 -0.66 -11.98
CA GLY A 43 12.04 0.62 -11.47
C GLY A 43 13.23 0.56 -10.52
N TYR A 44 14.34 1.17 -10.94
CA TYR A 44 15.27 1.73 -9.99
C TYR A 44 14.51 2.65 -9.03
N VAL A 45 14.42 2.29 -7.74
CA VAL A 45 13.94 3.18 -6.68
C VAL A 45 15.17 3.94 -6.17
N PRO A 46 15.31 5.24 -6.48
CA PRO A 46 16.46 6.02 -6.02
C PRO A 46 16.67 5.89 -4.52
N SER A 47 17.93 5.85 -4.08
CA SER A 47 18.25 5.73 -2.64
C SER A 47 17.59 6.84 -1.80
N ALA A 48 17.34 8.02 -2.39
CA ALA A 48 16.58 9.11 -1.75
C ALA A 48 15.13 8.72 -1.38
N PHE A 49 14.51 7.79 -2.10
CA PHE A 49 13.17 7.25 -1.80
C PHE A 49 13.20 6.04 -0.88
N LYS A 50 14.33 5.33 -0.78
CA LYS A 50 14.53 4.28 0.24
C LYS A 50 14.64 4.87 1.64
N THR A 51 15.02 6.14 1.74
CA THR A 51 15.16 6.87 3.00
C THR A 51 14.35 8.16 2.94
N ALA A 52 13.02 8.04 2.88
CA ALA A 52 12.15 9.18 3.13
C ALA A 52 12.12 9.45 4.64
N ARG A 53 12.65 10.61 5.08
CA ARG A 53 12.30 11.16 6.40
C ARG A 53 10.85 11.63 6.32
N VAL A 54 9.91 10.70 6.54
CA VAL A 54 8.49 11.01 6.71
C VAL A 54 8.37 11.75 8.04
N ASN A 55 8.53 13.07 8.00
CA ASN A 55 8.33 13.93 9.16
C ASN A 55 6.82 13.93 9.48
N GLN A 56 6.39 13.08 10.42
CA GLN A 56 5.07 13.15 11.07
C GLN A 56 3.84 13.24 10.13
N LEU A 57 3.89 12.63 8.93
CA LEU A 57 2.75 12.62 7.99
C LEU A 57 1.76 11.49 8.24
N TYR A 58 1.86 10.79 9.38
CA TYR A 58 0.99 9.67 9.68
C TYR A 58 -0.30 10.14 10.32
N GLU A 59 -1.42 9.75 9.72
CA GLU A 59 -2.71 9.85 10.37
C GLU A 59 -2.72 8.89 11.58
N PRO A 60 -3.00 9.36 12.81
CA PRO A 60 -2.91 8.54 14.02
C PRO A 60 -3.75 7.26 13.97
N ASN A 61 -4.90 7.29 13.28
CA ASN A 61 -5.82 6.17 13.16
C ASN A 61 -5.54 5.27 11.93
N GLN A 62 -4.47 5.53 11.16
CA GLN A 62 -4.09 4.68 10.04
C GLN A 62 -3.31 3.46 10.53
N SER A 63 -3.84 2.27 10.24
CA SER A 63 -3.16 1.00 10.53
C SER A 63 -2.56 0.31 9.30
N GLY A 64 -3.06 0.61 8.10
CA GLY A 64 -2.52 0.02 6.86
C GLY A 64 -1.15 0.59 6.50
N TYR A 65 -0.23 -0.28 6.06
CA TYR A 65 1.11 0.08 5.57
C TYR A 65 1.94 0.92 6.56
N LYS A 66 1.71 0.74 7.87
CA LYS A 66 2.42 1.44 8.95
C LYS A 66 3.15 0.43 9.81
N LEU A 67 4.42 0.72 10.14
CA LEU A 67 5.24 -0.14 10.98
C LEU A 67 4.56 -0.38 12.34
N ALA A 68 4.56 -1.64 12.80
CA ALA A 68 3.94 -2.08 14.05
C ALA A 68 2.41 -1.88 14.15
N HIS A 69 1.72 -1.67 13.02
CA HIS A 69 0.26 -1.70 12.95
C HIS A 69 -0.22 -2.83 12.03
N SER A 70 -1.38 -3.39 12.34
CA SER A 70 -2.04 -4.41 11.53
C SER A 70 -3.54 -4.16 11.40
N THR A 71 -4.22 -5.01 10.63
CA THR A 71 -5.68 -4.96 10.46
C THR A 71 -6.41 -5.29 11.76
N GLU A 72 -5.84 -6.17 12.60
CA GLU A 72 -6.38 -6.51 13.91
C GLU A 72 -6.38 -5.30 14.84
N MET A 73 -5.30 -4.50 14.88
CA MET A 73 -5.25 -3.27 15.67
C MET A 73 -6.30 -2.25 15.22
N ALA A 74 -6.58 -2.15 13.91
CA ALA A 74 -7.65 -1.29 13.41
C ALA A 74 -9.03 -1.73 13.92
N LEU A 75 -9.30 -3.04 13.88
CA LEU A 75 -10.58 -3.61 14.34
C LEU A 75 -10.76 -3.43 15.86
N ILE A 76 -9.71 -3.67 16.64
CA ILE A 76 -9.70 -3.45 18.09
C ILE A 76 -10.01 -1.99 18.39
N ALA A 77 -9.30 -1.05 17.76
CA ALA A 77 -9.49 0.39 18.00
C ALA A 77 -10.92 0.87 17.70
N VAL A 78 -11.55 0.36 16.63
CA VAL A 78 -12.96 0.67 16.33
C VAL A 78 -13.87 0.06 17.40
N THR A 79 -13.68 -1.21 17.73
CA THR A 79 -14.51 -1.92 18.71
C THR A 79 -14.47 -1.25 20.08
N GLU A 80 -13.29 -0.81 20.54
CA GLU A 80 -13.13 -0.07 21.80
C GLU A 80 -13.93 1.24 21.79
N LYS A 81 -13.93 1.99 20.67
CA LYS A 81 -14.75 3.22 20.54
C LYS A 81 -16.24 2.93 20.65
N PHE A 82 -16.71 1.82 20.06
CA PHE A 82 -18.11 1.39 20.20
C PHE A 82 -18.46 1.00 21.63
N LEU A 83 -17.58 0.23 22.30
CA LEU A 83 -17.79 -0.17 23.69
C LEU A 83 -17.81 1.04 24.62
N ALA A 84 -16.91 2.00 24.44
CA ALA A 84 -16.87 3.25 25.22
C ALA A 84 -18.14 4.09 25.02
N ALA A 85 -18.59 4.26 23.77
CA ALA A 85 -19.83 4.99 23.47
C ALA A 85 -21.06 4.30 24.10
N LYS A 86 -21.13 2.97 24.04
CA LYS A 86 -22.18 2.17 24.68
C LYS A 86 -22.16 2.33 26.20
N ALA A 87 -20.99 2.27 26.84
CA ALA A 87 -20.84 2.49 28.28
C ALA A 87 -21.31 3.89 28.70
N ALA A 88 -21.08 4.89 27.85
CA ALA A 88 -21.59 6.25 28.02
C ALA A 88 -23.08 6.44 27.64
N LYS A 89 -23.80 5.36 27.30
CA LYS A 89 -25.21 5.38 26.84
C LYS A 89 -25.44 6.26 25.59
N LEU A 90 -24.42 6.41 24.75
CA LEU A 90 -24.51 7.13 23.47
C LEU A 90 -24.96 6.18 22.35
N SER A 91 -25.67 6.71 21.38
CA SER A 91 -25.93 6.01 20.12
C SER A 91 -24.74 6.17 19.19
N SER A 92 -24.24 5.07 18.64
CA SER A 92 -23.07 5.02 17.75
C SER A 92 -23.45 4.42 16.40
N VAL A 93 -22.93 5.00 15.31
CA VAL A 93 -23.14 4.52 13.93
C VAL A 93 -21.79 4.24 13.29
N LEU A 94 -21.66 3.10 12.60
CA LEU A 94 -20.49 2.75 11.79
C LEU A 94 -20.78 3.04 10.33
N ILE A 95 -19.97 3.90 9.70
CA ILE A 95 -20.00 4.13 8.26
C ILE A 95 -18.78 3.45 7.65
N LEU A 96 -19.01 2.43 6.83
CA LEU A 96 -17.97 1.73 6.09
C LEU A 96 -17.97 2.24 4.65
N LEU A 97 -16.87 2.88 4.25
CA LEU A 97 -16.67 3.37 2.90
C LEU A 97 -15.71 2.42 2.17
N ASP A 98 -16.17 1.84 1.06
CA ASP A 98 -15.30 1.12 0.13
C ASP A 98 -15.02 2.02 -1.07
N LEU A 99 -13.78 2.50 -1.17
CA LEU A 99 -13.32 3.29 -2.31
C LEU A 99 -12.84 2.33 -3.40
N SER A 100 -13.75 1.96 -4.30
CA SER A 100 -13.41 1.14 -5.46
C SER A 100 -12.39 1.85 -6.35
N ALA A 101 -11.34 1.12 -6.77
CA ALA A 101 -10.30 1.60 -7.68
C ALA A 101 -9.65 2.93 -7.24
N ALA A 102 -9.21 3.02 -5.98
CA ALA A 102 -8.66 4.23 -5.39
C ALA A 102 -7.51 4.86 -6.21
N PHE A 103 -6.67 4.06 -6.87
CA PHE A 103 -5.59 4.60 -7.72
C PHE A 103 -6.08 5.10 -9.08
N ASP A 104 -7.14 4.50 -9.64
CA ASP A 104 -7.70 4.91 -10.93
C ASP A 104 -8.58 6.15 -10.81
N THR A 105 -9.17 6.38 -9.63
CA THR A 105 -10.11 7.47 -9.36
C THR A 105 -9.46 8.72 -8.77
N VAL A 106 -8.22 8.64 -8.29
CA VAL A 106 -7.51 9.79 -7.75
C VAL A 106 -7.13 10.78 -8.86
N ASN A 107 -7.49 12.05 -8.66
CA ASN A 107 -7.09 13.12 -9.56
C ASN A 107 -5.56 13.34 -9.48
N ARG A 108 -4.89 13.08 -10.60
CA ARG A 108 -3.43 13.14 -10.73
C ARG A 108 -2.85 14.50 -10.36
N ASN A 109 -3.50 15.60 -10.78
CA ASN A 109 -3.03 16.96 -10.49
C ASN A 109 -3.13 17.30 -9.00
N ILE A 110 -4.23 16.87 -8.36
CA ILE A 110 -4.40 17.06 -6.91
C ILE A 110 -3.31 16.30 -6.16
N LEU A 111 -3.07 15.03 -6.53
CA LEU A 111 -2.04 14.19 -5.92
C LEU A 111 -0.64 14.82 -6.06
N LEU A 112 -0.26 15.29 -7.25
CA LEU A 112 1.03 15.95 -7.49
C LEU A 112 1.18 17.26 -6.69
N SER A 113 0.11 18.03 -6.53
CA SER A 113 0.12 19.23 -5.70
C SER A 113 0.31 18.91 -4.22
N VAL A 114 -0.33 17.84 -3.73
CA VAL A 114 -0.19 17.37 -2.34
C VAL A 114 1.23 16.91 -2.10
N LEU A 115 1.80 16.10 -3.00
CA LEU A 115 3.19 15.66 -2.89
C LEU A 115 4.17 16.84 -2.81
N SER A 116 3.97 17.87 -3.64
CA SER A 116 4.78 19.09 -3.58
C SER A 116 4.65 19.83 -2.24
N ARG A 117 3.43 19.96 -1.72
CA ARG A 117 3.15 20.55 -0.39
C ARG A 117 3.77 19.73 0.76
N LEU A 118 3.86 18.42 0.60
CA LEU A 118 4.52 17.52 1.56
C LEU A 118 6.06 17.58 1.47
N GLY A 119 6.62 18.38 0.57
CA GLY A 119 8.05 18.59 0.41
C GLY A 119 8.71 17.69 -0.64
N VAL A 120 7.95 16.91 -1.40
CA VAL A 120 8.48 16.14 -2.53
C VAL A 120 8.78 17.10 -3.68
N THR A 121 10.05 17.26 -4.02
CA THR A 121 10.51 18.20 -5.05
C THR A 121 11.60 17.57 -5.93
N GLY A 122 12.02 18.28 -6.98
CA GLY A 122 13.16 17.88 -7.81
C GLY A 122 12.93 16.60 -8.61
N SER A 123 13.94 15.73 -8.69
CA SER A 123 13.87 14.45 -9.43
C SER A 123 12.78 13.52 -8.90
N ALA A 124 12.55 13.55 -7.59
CA ALA A 124 11.53 12.75 -6.95
C ALA A 124 10.11 13.12 -7.42
N TRP A 125 9.81 14.42 -7.47
CA TRP A 125 8.52 14.91 -7.93
C TRP A 125 8.28 14.60 -9.42
N ARG A 126 9.31 14.78 -10.26
CA ARG A 126 9.24 14.45 -11.70
C ARG A 126 9.02 12.95 -11.94
N TRP A 127 9.59 12.10 -11.10
CA TRP A 127 9.37 10.65 -11.14
C TRP A 127 7.91 10.30 -10.86
N PHE A 128 7.31 10.88 -9.81
CA PHE A 128 5.87 10.69 -9.54
C PHE A 128 4.99 11.23 -10.64
N GLN A 129 5.33 12.39 -11.23
CA GLN A 129 4.60 12.96 -12.36
C GLN A 129 4.57 11.98 -13.54
N SER A 130 5.73 11.50 -13.98
CA SER A 130 5.82 10.55 -15.10
C SER A 130 5.13 9.21 -14.79
N TYR A 131 5.26 8.71 -13.55
CA TYR A 131 4.56 7.50 -13.13
C TYR A 131 3.03 7.63 -13.23
N LEU A 132 2.47 8.75 -12.78
CA LEU A 132 1.02 9.01 -12.76
C LEU A 132 0.46 9.40 -14.15
N GLU A 133 1.26 10.02 -15.02
CA GLU A 133 0.85 10.39 -16.38
C GLU A 133 0.83 9.19 -17.34
N GLY A 134 1.47 8.09 -16.96
CA GLY A 134 1.51 6.85 -17.73
C GLY A 134 2.83 6.67 -18.45
N GLN A 135 3.85 6.27 -17.69
CA GLN A 135 5.13 5.69 -18.15
C GLN A 135 5.69 6.25 -19.47
N SER A 136 5.99 7.55 -19.53
CA SER A 136 6.96 8.06 -20.49
C SER A 136 8.33 8.16 -19.81
N TYR A 137 8.95 7.01 -19.56
CA TYR A 137 10.40 6.92 -19.41
C TYR A 137 10.91 6.06 -20.56
N GLN A 138 11.39 6.73 -21.62
CA GLN A 138 12.50 6.22 -22.42
C GLN A 138 13.81 6.56 -21.70
#